data_AF-A0A434EN86-F1
#
_entry.id   AF-A0A434EN86-F1
#
_cell.length_a   1.000
_cell.length_b   1.000
_cell.length_c   1.000
_cell.angle_alpha   90.00
_cell.angle_beta   90.00
_cell.angle_gamma   90.00
#
_symmetry.space_group_name_H-M   'P 1'
#
loop_
_entity.id
_entity.type
_entity.pdbx_description
1 polymer ?
#
loop_
_entity_poly.entity_id
_entity_poly.type
_entity_poly.pdbx_seq_one_letter_code
_entity_poly.pdbx_strand_id
1 'polypeptide(L)' 'MTLTVFLAYCAAITFAAATPGPAVFTVIANGVSRGFVRAFLAGLGIAAGDAVLVTLALLGLVALAQT' A
#
# COMPACT_ATOMS: atom_id res chain seq x y z
N MET A 1 23.68 -6.46 5.49
CA MET A 1 22.60 -7.46 5.56
C MET A 1 23.21 -8.84 5.34
N THR A 2 22.97 -9.82 6.22
CA THR A 2 23.45 -11.20 5.99
C THR A 2 22.51 -11.94 5.03
N LEU A 3 23.01 -12.96 4.31
CA LEU A 3 22.22 -13.72 3.32
C LEU A 3 20.94 -14.31 3.93
N THR A 4 21.03 -14.82 5.16
CA THR A 4 19.88 -15.35 5.90
C THR A 4 18.81 -14.29 6.15
N VAL A 5 19.21 -13.07 6.55
CA VAL A 5 18.27 -11.96 6.80
C VAL A 5 17.62 -11.51 5.49
N PHE A 6 18.36 -11.49 4.39
CA PHE A 6 17.81 -11.18 3.08
C PHE A 6 16.74 -12.19 2.64
N LEU A 7 17.02 -13.49 2.74
CA LEU A 7 16.05 -14.53 2.39
C LEU A 7 14.80 -14.50 3.30
N ALA A 8 14.99 -14.27 4.59
CA ALA A 8 13.88 -14.11 5.53
C ALA A 8 13.02 -12.89 5.19
N TYR A 9 13.64 -11.77 4.81
CA TYR A 9 12.94 -10.57 4.38
C TYR A 9 12.14 -10.78 3.09
N CYS A 10 12.73 -11.42 2.08
CA CYS A 10 12.04 -11.77 0.84
C CYS A 10 10.83 -12.66 1.11
N ALA A 11 10.98 -13.70 1.94
CA ALA A 11 9.87 -14.57 2.33
C ALA A 11 8.76 -13.78 3.04
N ALA A 12 9.12 -12.93 4.00
CA ALA A 12 8.17 -12.11 4.74
C ALA A 12 7.36 -11.18 3.82
N ILE A 13 8.01 -10.49 2.89
CA ILE A 13 7.32 -9.62 1.92
C ILE A 13 6.44 -10.44 0.99
N THR A 14 6.88 -11.62 0.56
CA THR A 14 6.10 -12.48 -0.33
C THR A 14 4.78 -12.87 0.32
N PHE A 15 4.82 -13.30 1.59
CA PHE A 15 3.61 -13.61 2.34
C PHE A 15 2.76 -12.37 2.61
N ALA A 16 3.37 -11.22 2.93
CA ALA A 16 2.65 -9.97 3.14
C ALA A 16 1.97 -9.45 1.87
N ALA A 17 2.58 -9.67 0.69
CA ALA A 17 2.01 -9.26 -0.60
C ALA A 17 0.93 -10.24 -1.10
N ALA A 18 1.01 -11.52 -0.71
CA ALA A 18 0.02 -12.52 -1.07
C ALA A 18 -1.33 -12.31 -0.36
N THR A 19 -1.35 -11.64 0.79
CA THR A 19 -2.59 -11.36 1.51
C THR A 19 -3.25 -10.08 0.98
N PRO A 20 -4.51 -10.15 0.50
CA PRO A 20 -5.23 -8.94 0.11
C PRO A 20 -5.38 -8.02 1.32
N GLY A 21 -4.92 -6.78 1.21
CA GLY A 21 -5.03 -5.80 2.29
C GLY A 21 -6.46 -5.24 2.45
N PRO A 22 -6.74 -4.49 3.54
CA PRO A 22 -8.04 -3.86 3.77
C PRO A 22 -8.50 -2.94 2.62
N ALA A 23 -7.55 -2.25 1.97
CA ALA A 23 -7.79 -1.43 0.79
C ALA A 23 -8.30 -2.24 -0.41
N VAL A 24 -7.73 -3.42 -0.66
CA VAL A 24 -8.17 -4.31 -1.74
C VAL A 24 -9.57 -4.86 -1.44
N PHE A 25 -9.82 -5.26 -0.19
CA PHE A 25 -11.14 -5.74 0.24
C PHE A 25 -12.23 -4.67 0.09
N THR A 26 -11.95 -3.41 0.43
CA THR A 26 -12.94 -2.33 0.28
C THR A 26 -13.30 -2.08 -1.17
N VAL A 27 -12.35 -2.15 -2.10
CA VAL A 27 -12.63 -2.04 -3.55
C VAL A 27 -13.47 -3.22 -4.02
N ILE A 28 -13.11 -4.46 -3.64
CA ILE A 28 -13.87 -5.66 -4.02
C ILE A 28 -15.30 -5.60 -3.47
N ALA A 29 -15.48 -5.29 -2.19
CA ALA A 29 -16.80 -5.18 -1.58
C ALA A 29 -17.67 -4.12 -2.26
N ASN A 30 -17.10 -2.95 -2.58
CA ASN A 30 -17.83 -1.92 -3.34
C ASN A 30 -18.14 -2.37 -4.77
N GLY A 31 -17.25 -3.12 -5.42
CA GLY A 31 -17.48 -3.66 -6.76
C GLY A 31 -18.64 -4.66 -6.77
N VAL A 32 -18.64 -5.60 -5.83
CA VAL A 32 -19.66 -6.66 -5.71
C VAL A 32 -21.00 -6.08 -5.26
N SER A 33 -21.04 -5.24 -4.23
CA SER A 33 -22.31 -4.76 -3.65
C SER A 33 -22.92 -3.57 -4.39
N ARG A 34 -22.09 -2.76 -5.05
CA ARG A 34 -22.48 -1.41 -5.47
C ARG A 34 -22.10 -1.09 -6.93
N GLY A 35 -21.40 -1.98 -7.63
CA GLY A 35 -21.04 -1.86 -9.04
C GLY A 35 -19.69 -1.18 -9.31
N PHE A 36 -19.26 -1.24 -10.57
CA PHE A 36 -17.92 -0.82 -11.02
C PHE A 36 -17.56 0.62 -10.65
N VAL A 37 -18.46 1.58 -10.89
CA VAL A 37 -18.17 3.01 -10.69
C VAL A 37 -17.81 3.31 -9.23
N ARG A 38 -18.52 2.70 -8.27
CA ARG A 38 -18.25 2.91 -6.84
C ARG A 38 -16.98 2.21 -6.37
N ALA A 39 -16.67 1.04 -6.93
CA ALA A 39 -15.36 0.40 -6.75
C ALA A 39 -14.22 1.26 -7.29
N PHE A 40 -14.38 1.82 -8.50
CA PHE A 40 -13.38 2.65 -9.14
C PHE A 40 -13.11 3.93 -8.35
N LEU A 41 -14.16 4.62 -7.89
CA LEU A 41 -14.02 5.80 -7.03
C LEU A 41 -13.35 5.46 -5.68
N ALA A 42 -13.67 4.31 -5.09
CA ALA A 42 -12.99 3.85 -3.87
C ALA A 42 -11.49 3.61 -4.12
N GLY A 43 -11.14 2.93 -5.22
CA GLY A 43 -9.76 2.71 -5.61
C GLY A 43 -8.99 4.01 -5.88
N LEU A 44 -9.62 4.97 -6.54
CA LEU A 44 -9.06 6.32 -6.78
C LEU A 44 -8.78 7.06 -5.47
N GLY A 45 -9.71 7.01 -4.52
CA GLY A 45 -9.52 7.64 -3.21
C GLY A 45 -8.37 7.01 -2.43
N ILE A 46 -8.25 5.68 -2.46
CA ILE A 46 -7.13 4.95 -1.84
C ILE A 46 -5.80 5.37 -2.48
N ALA A 47 -5.71 5.36 -3.81
CA ALA A 47 -4.49 5.70 -4.52
C ALA A 47 -4.06 7.16 -4.27
N ALA A 48 -5.02 8.09 -4.24
CA ALA A 48 -4.75 9.49 -3.92
C ALA A 48 -4.23 9.65 -2.48
N GLY A 49 -4.82 8.95 -1.51
CA GLY A 49 -4.33 8.95 -0.13
C GLY A 49 -2.91 8.41 0.00
N ASP A 50 -2.60 7.33 -0.72
CA ASP A 50 -1.27 6.72 -0.71
C ASP A 50 -0.21 7.64 -1.34
N ALA A 51 -0.56 8.31 -2.44
CA ALA A 51 0.31 9.31 -3.06
C ALA A 51 0.64 10.46 -2.10
N VAL A 52 -0.35 10.96 -1.36
CA VAL A 52 -0.14 12.02 -0.35
C VAL A 52 0.75 11.51 0.78
N LEU A 53 0.46 10.32 1.32
CA LEU A 53 1.20 9.72 2.43
C LEU A 53 2.66 9.50 2.05
N VAL A 54 2.93 8.88 0.89
CA VAL A 54 4.29 8.63 0.39
C VAL A 54 5.03 9.95 0.15
N THR A 55 4.37 10.95 -0.43
CA THR A 55 4.98 12.27 -0.64
C THR A 55 5.39 12.92 0.69
N LEU A 56 4.51 12.93 1.69
CA LEU A 56 4.81 13.46 3.02
C LEU A 56 5.92 12.67 3.72
N ALA A 57 5.91 11.34 3.61
CA ALA A 57 6.95 10.49 4.18
C ALA A 57 8.32 10.79 3.57
N LEU A 58 8.39 10.95 2.24
CA LEU A 58 9.62 11.31 1.54
C LEU A 58 10.09 12.72 1.91
N LEU A 59 9.19 13.70 2.01
CA LEU A 59 9.54 15.05 2.46
C LEU A 59 10.08 15.06 3.89
N GLY A 60 9.48 14.27 4.79
CA GLY A 60 9.96 14.11 6.17
C GLY A 60 11.33 13.43 6.23
N LEU A 61 11.56 12.41 5.40
CA LEU A 61 12.86 11.74 5.28
C LEU A 61 13.94 12.70 4.75
N VAL A 62 13.60 13.53 3.77
CA VAL A 62 14.50 14.59 3.27
C VAL A 62 14.83 15.58 4.39
N ALA A 63 13.84 16.05 5.15
CA ALA A 63 14.07 16.96 6.26
C ALA A 63 15.03 16.37 7.31
N LEU A 64 14.85 15.09 7.68
CA LEU A 64 15.74 14.36 8.59
C LEU A 64 17.14 14.13 8.00
N ALA A 65 17.25 13.91 6.70
CA ALA A 65 18.54 13.68 6.05
C ALA A 65 19.39 14.97 5.95
N GLN A 66 18.78 16.14 6.10
CA GLN A 66 19.46 17.44 6.09
C GLN A 66 19.84 17.94 7.50
N THR A 67 19.42 17.25 8.58
CA THR A 67 19.86 17.51 9.96
C THR A 67 21.06 16.65 10.33
#